data_AF-A0A392RU52-F1
#
_entry.id   AF-A0A392RU52-F1
#
_cell.length_a   1.000
_cell.length_b   1.000
_cell.length_c   1.000
_cell.angle_alpha   90.00
_cell.angle_beta   90.00
_cell.angle_gamma   90.00
#
_symmetry.space_group_name_H-M   'P 1'
#
loop_
_entity.id
_entity.type
_entity.pdbx_description
1 polymer ?
#
loop_
_entity_poly.entity_id
_entity_poly.type
_entity_poly.pdbx_seq_one_letter_code
_entity_poly.pdbx_strand_id
1 'polypeptide(L)'
;MLQQKILDVGFSTIKIIPMGGRKVFIQPTEDEDLWALIKDADDYFNHWFVKIREWSPNEVSAERVAWIRIFGIPVHVWKEDFFKMIVEPFGELLVMDEDTS
;
A
#
# COMPACT_ATOMS: atom_id res chain seq x y z
N MET A 1 6.84 -0.31 7.73
CA MET A 1 5.43 -0.46 7.28
C MET A 1 4.60 0.72 7.79
N LEU A 2 3.47 1.05 7.17
CA LEU A 2 2.64 2.23 7.50
C LEU A 2 2.26 2.32 8.99
N GLN A 3 1.93 1.20 9.63
CA GLN A 3 1.67 1.14 11.08
C GLN A 3 2.81 1.75 11.92
N GLN A 4 4.06 1.42 11.61
CA GLN A 4 5.20 1.94 12.36
C GLN A 4 5.30 3.46 12.24
N LYS A 5 5.06 4.00 11.03
CA LYS A 5 5.10 5.45 10.81
C LYS A 5 4.05 6.19 11.63
N ILE A 6 2.85 5.62 11.74
CA ILE A 6 1.75 6.15 12.58
C ILE A 6 2.16 6.15 14.06
N LEU A 7 2.81 5.08 14.54
CA LEU A 7 3.33 5.00 15.91
C LEU A 7 4.45 6.02 16.18
N ASP A 8 5.37 6.19 15.23
CA ASP A 8 6.54 7.08 15.38
C ASP A 8 6.17 8.55 15.58
N VAL A 9 4.96 8.96 15.14
CA VAL A 9 4.43 10.31 15.35
C VAL A 9 3.50 10.43 16.57
N GLY A 10 3.38 9.38 17.37
CA GLY A 10 2.66 9.38 18.64
C GLY A 10 1.21 8.88 18.58
N PHE A 11 0.72 8.41 17.43
CA PHE A 11 -0.62 7.83 17.34
C PHE A 11 -0.62 6.35 17.77
N SER A 12 -0.53 6.12 19.08
CA SER A 12 -0.53 4.76 19.67
C SER A 12 -1.90 4.08 19.68
N THR A 13 -2.98 4.86 19.62
CA THR A 13 -4.36 4.40 19.66
C THR A 13 -4.93 4.04 18.28
N ILE A 14 -4.10 4.09 17.23
CA ILE A 14 -4.51 3.78 15.85
C ILE A 14 -3.91 2.47 15.38
N LYS A 15 -4.80 1.58 14.91
CA LYS A 15 -4.46 0.35 14.23
C LYS A 15 -4.74 0.47 12.74
N ILE A 16 -3.75 0.12 11.92
CA ILE A 16 -3.81 0.06 10.47
C ILE A 16 -3.94 -1.40 10.04
N ILE A 17 -5.04 -1.73 9.37
CA ILE A 17 -5.33 -3.09 8.90
C ILE A 17 -5.32 -3.11 7.37
N PRO A 18 -4.39 -3.83 6.71
CA PRO A 18 -4.39 -3.95 5.26
C PRO A 18 -5.69 -4.56 4.73
N MET A 19 -6.31 -3.92 3.73
CA MET A 19 -7.52 -4.42 3.07
C MET A 19 -7.24 -5.05 1.69
N GLY A 20 -5.96 -5.23 1.35
CA GLY A 20 -5.51 -5.60 0.02
C GLY A 20 -5.34 -4.39 -0.91
N GLY A 21 -4.45 -4.51 -1.87
CA GLY A 21 -4.06 -3.38 -2.73
C GLY A 21 -3.50 -2.22 -1.91
N ARG A 22 -3.80 -0.99 -2.35
CA ARG A 22 -3.40 0.26 -1.70
C ARG A 22 -4.43 0.78 -0.67
N LYS A 23 -5.27 -0.09 -0.12
CA LYS A 23 -6.28 0.25 0.87
C LYS A 23 -5.92 -0.28 2.25
N VAL A 24 -6.21 0.53 3.26
CA VAL A 24 -6.12 0.13 4.67
C VAL A 24 -7.37 0.59 5.41
N PHE A 25 -7.71 -0.15 6.46
CA PHE A 25 -8.71 0.23 7.43
C PHE A 25 -8.00 0.89 8.62
N ILE A 26 -8.48 2.06 9.02
CA ILE A 26 -7.97 2.80 10.18
C ILE A 26 -8.96 2.53 11.32
N GLN A 27 -8.50 1.81 12.34
CA GLN A 27 -9.31 1.43 13.48
C GLN A 27 -8.76 2.09 14.75
N PRO A 28 -9.56 2.88 15.49
CA PRO A 28 -9.19 3.31 16.81
C PRO A 28 -9.26 2.12 17.79
N THR A 29 -8.26 1.98 18.66
CA THR A 29 -8.21 0.91 19.67
C THR A 29 -8.89 1.29 20.99
N GLU A 30 -9.18 2.57 21.16
CA GLU A 30 -9.90 3.15 22.29
C GLU A 30 -11.12 3.92 21.77
N ASP A 31 -12.06 4.30 22.65
CA ASP A 31 -13.22 5.14 22.31
C ASP A 31 -12.80 6.62 22.09
N GLU A 32 -11.85 6.83 21.19
CA GLU A 32 -11.36 8.13 20.77
C GLU A 32 -12.09 8.61 19.51
N ASP A 33 -12.32 9.92 19.39
CA ASP A 33 -12.85 10.52 18.17
C ASP A 33 -11.76 10.54 17.09
N LEU A 34 -11.75 9.50 16.26
CA LEU A 34 -10.80 9.35 15.15
C LEU A 34 -10.85 10.55 14.18
N TRP A 35 -12.02 11.15 13.96
CA TRP A 35 -12.15 12.27 13.02
C TRP A 35 -11.53 13.54 13.58
N ALA A 36 -11.69 13.78 14.89
CA ALA A 36 -11.00 14.88 15.56
C ALA A 36 -9.48 14.71 15.46
N LEU A 37 -8.96 13.51 15.74
CA LEU A 37 -7.53 13.20 15.65
C LEU A 37 -6.98 13.41 14.23
N ILE A 38 -7.67 12.87 13.21
CA ILE A 38 -7.25 13.04 11.80
C ILE A 38 -7.24 14.52 11.44
N LYS A 39 -8.23 15.29 11.88
CA LYS A 39 -8.34 16.72 11.61
C LYS A 39 -7.22 17.52 12.29
N ASP A 40 -6.85 17.16 13.51
CA ASP A 40 -5.77 17.82 14.25
C ASP A 40 -4.40 17.58 13.61
N ALA A 41 -4.25 16.48 12.86
CA ALA A 41 -3.03 16.12 12.14
C ALA A 41 -3.23 15.97 10.62
N ASP A 42 -4.07 16.83 10.04
CA ASP A 42 -4.53 16.73 8.65
C ASP A 42 -3.37 16.64 7.65
N ASP A 43 -2.34 17.48 7.79
CA ASP A 43 -1.16 17.47 6.92
C ASP A 43 -0.43 16.12 6.92
N TYR A 44 -0.36 15.46 8.08
CA TYR A 44 0.30 14.17 8.21
C TYR A 44 -0.52 13.06 7.55
N PHE A 45 -1.84 13.03 7.77
CA PHE A 45 -2.71 12.05 7.13
C PHE A 45 -2.80 12.27 5.62
N ASN A 46 -2.86 13.51 5.15
CA ASN A 46 -2.87 13.85 3.72
C ASN A 46 -1.56 13.51 3.01
N HIS A 47 -0.44 13.43 3.74
CA HIS A 47 0.82 12.93 3.19
C HIS A 47 0.75 11.43 2.84
N TRP A 48 0.05 10.62 3.65
CA TRP A 48 -0.04 9.17 3.49
C TRP A 48 -1.24 8.71 2.67
N PHE A 49 -2.36 9.43 2.78
CA PHE A 49 -3.65 9.01 2.27
C PHE A 49 -4.20 10.01 1.27
N VAL A 50 -4.49 9.53 0.06
CA VAL A 50 -5.18 10.33 -0.96
C VAL A 50 -6.63 10.65 -0.53
N LYS A 51 -7.26 9.75 0.25
CA LYS A 51 -8.62 9.91 0.72
C LYS A 51 -8.86 9.07 1.98
N ILE A 52 -9.47 9.67 2.98
CA ILE A 52 -10.02 8.98 4.15
C ILE A 52 -11.54 9.15 4.14
N ARG A 53 -12.27 8.08 4.42
CA ARG A 53 -13.74 8.05 4.47
C ARG A 53 -14.21 6.97 5.42
N GLU A 54 -15.47 7.08 5.84
CA GLU A 54 -16.14 6.01 6.57
C GLU A 54 -16.21 4.74 5.72
N TRP A 55 -15.97 3.60 6.36
CA TRP A 55 -15.98 2.31 5.70
C TRP A 55 -17.40 1.83 5.42
N SER A 56 -17.55 1.07 4.33
CA SER A 56 -18.80 0.40 3.96
C SER A 56 -18.54 -1.08 3.70
N PRO A 57 -19.46 -1.99 4.09
CA PRO A 57 -19.33 -3.43 3.80
C PRO A 57 -19.26 -3.77 2.31
N ASN A 58 -19.67 -2.86 1.43
CA ASN A 58 -19.56 -3.02 -0.03
C ASN A 58 -18.16 -2.70 -0.57
N GLU A 59 -17.23 -2.23 0.28
CA GLU A 59 -15.85 -1.97 -0.11
C GLU A 59 -15.06 -3.26 -0.26
N VAL A 60 -14.91 -3.73 -1.49
CA VAL A 60 -13.99 -4.81 -1.85
C VAL A 60 -12.74 -4.21 -2.49
N SER A 61 -11.55 -4.69 -2.10
CA SER A 61 -10.32 -4.34 -2.81
C SER A 61 -10.21 -5.17 -4.10
N ALA A 62 -10.20 -4.50 -5.24
CA ALA A 62 -10.06 -5.13 -6.55
C ALA A 62 -8.58 -5.33 -6.95
N GLU A 63 -7.67 -4.62 -6.30
CA GLU A 63 -6.24 -4.68 -6.58
C GLU A 63 -5.65 -5.97 -6.00
N ARG A 64 -4.86 -6.67 -6.81
CA ARG A 64 -4.14 -7.88 -6.42
C ARG A 64 -2.66 -7.66 -6.69
N VAL A 65 -1.83 -8.08 -5.74
CA VAL A 65 -0.38 -8.15 -5.90
C VAL A 65 -0.02 -9.61 -6.10
N ALA A 66 0.75 -9.90 -7.14
CA ALA A 66 1.20 -11.24 -7.46
C ALA A 66 2.67 -11.22 -7.88
N TRP A 67 3.38 -12.29 -7.53
CA TRP A 67 4.72 -12.55 -8.05
C TRP A 67 4.61 -13.24 -9.40
N ILE A 68 5.31 -12.70 -10.40
CA ILE A 68 5.40 -13.30 -11.73
C ILE A 68 6.81 -13.86 -11.88
N ARG A 69 6.91 -15.12 -12.29
CA ARG A 69 8.18 -15.77 -12.61
C ARG A 69 8.27 -16.01 -14.10
N ILE A 70 9.28 -15.42 -14.73
CA ILE A 70 9.48 -15.47 -16.18
C ILE A 70 10.68 -16.36 -16.46
N PHE A 71 10.55 -17.30 -17.40
CA PHE A 71 11.59 -18.25 -17.76
C PHE A 71 12.02 -18.06 -19.21
N GLY A 72 13.26 -18.45 -19.52
CA GLY A 72 13.78 -18.43 -20.89
C GLY A 72 14.20 -17.05 -21.39
N ILE A 73 14.35 -16.06 -20.50
CA ILE A 73 14.83 -14.73 -20.86
C ILE A 73 16.34 -14.79 -21.15
N PRO A 74 16.79 -14.37 -22.34
CA PRO A 74 18.21 -14.27 -22.64
C PRO A 74 18.91 -13.28 -21.71
N VAL A 75 20.13 -13.62 -21.26
CA VAL A 75 20.91 -12.80 -20.31
C VAL A 75 21.12 -11.35 -20.81
N HIS A 76 21.30 -11.14 -22.11
CA HIS A 76 21.55 -9.80 -22.67
C HIS A 76 20.34 -8.84 -22.59
N VAL A 77 19.13 -9.34 -22.34
CA VAL A 77 17.92 -8.52 -22.11
C VAL A 77 17.44 -8.57 -20.66
N TRP A 78 18.24 -9.13 -19.75
CA TRP A 78 17.92 -9.20 -18.32
C TRP A 78 18.10 -7.82 -17.67
N LYS A 79 17.10 -6.96 -17.82
CA LYS A 79 17.10 -5.60 -17.30
C LYS A 79 15.68 -5.17 -16.93
N GLU A 80 15.57 -4.26 -15.96
CA GLU A 80 14.30 -3.76 -15.43
C GLU A 80 13.34 -3.28 -16.55
N ASP A 81 13.84 -2.52 -17.52
CA ASP A 81 13.03 -2.02 -18.64
C ASP A 81 12.36 -3.14 -19.45
N PHE A 82 13.05 -4.27 -19.61
CA PHE A 82 12.51 -5.41 -20.33
C PHE A 82 11.43 -6.11 -19.52
N PHE A 83 11.62 -6.27 -18.21
CA PHE A 83 10.60 -6.81 -17.32
C PHE A 83 9.37 -5.90 -17.22
N LYS A 84 9.57 -4.57 -17.15
CA LYS A 84 8.48 -3.58 -17.21
C LYS A 84 7.64 -3.76 -18.46
N MET A 85 8.27 -3.86 -19.64
CA MET A 85 7.58 -4.09 -20.91
C MET A 85 6.73 -5.38 -20.92
N ILE A 86 7.19 -6.45 -20.25
CA ILE A 86 6.43 -7.71 -20.16
C ILE A 86 5.18 -7.55 -19.29
N VAL A 87 5.27 -6.83 -18.17
CA VAL A 87 4.18 -6.73 -17.19
C VAL A 87 3.20 -5.60 -17.49
N GLU A 88 3.60 -4.58 -18.24
CA GLU A 88 2.80 -3.40 -18.59
C GLU A 88 1.38 -3.73 -19.10
N PRO A 89 1.15 -4.76 -19.94
CA PRO A 89 -0.20 -5.13 -20.37
C PRO A 89 -1.10 -5.71 -19.26
N PHE A 90 -0.50 -6.18 -18.17
CA PHE A 90 -1.18 -6.88 -17.07
C PHE A 90 -1.28 -6.05 -15.78
N GLY A 91 -0.44 -5.00 -15.64
CA GLY A 91 -0.42 -4.15 -14.46
C GLY A 91 0.86 -3.34 -14.32
N GLU A 92 1.16 -2.94 -13.09
CA GLU A 92 2.32 -2.13 -12.73
C GLU A 92 3.40 -3.01 -12.08
N LEU A 93 4.67 -2.83 -12.49
CA LEU A 93 5.80 -3.45 -11.81
C LEU A 93 6.03 -2.74 -10.47
N LEU A 94 5.80 -3.45 -9.36
CA LEU A 94 5.98 -2.88 -8.02
C LEU A 94 7.41 -3.07 -7.48
N VAL A 95 7.97 -4.25 -7.66
CA VAL A 95 9.30 -4.60 -7.15
C VAL A 95 9.92 -5.71 -8.01
N MET A 96 11.24 -5.71 -8.09
CA MET A 96 12.02 -6.83 -8.60
C MET A 96 12.71 -7.53 -7.42
N ASP A 97 12.90 -8.83 -7.54
CA ASP A 97 13.67 -9.58 -6.55
C ASP A 97 15.14 -9.15 -6.58
N GLU A 98 15.82 -9.18 -5.43
CA GLU A 98 17.24 -8.81 -5.31
C GLU A 98 18.12 -9.66 -6.22
N ASP A 99 17.77 -10.94 -6.42
CA ASP A 99 18.50 -11.85 -7.32
C ASP A 99 18.27 -11.54 -8.81
N THR A 100 17.31 -10.65 -9.12
CA THR A 100 16.95 -10.24 -10.49
C THR A 100 17.47 -8.84 -10.84
N SER A 101 17.80 -8.01 -9.84
CA SER A 101 18.27 -6.62 -9.99
C SER A 101 19.75 -6.46 -10.35
#